data_AF-A0A4R1V6K3-F1
#
_entry.id   AF-A0A4R1V6K3-F1
#
_cell.length_a   1.000
_cell.length_b   1.000
_cell.length_c   1.000
_cell.angle_alpha   90.00
_cell.angle_beta   90.00
_cell.angle_gamma   90.00
#
_symmetry.space_group_name_H-M   'P 1'
#
loop_
_entity.id
_entity.type
_entity.pdbx_description
1 polymer ?
#
loop_
_entity_poly.entity_id
_entity_poly.type
_entity_poly.pdbx_seq_one_letter_code
_entity_poly.pdbx_strand_id
1 'polypeptide(L)'
;MCPPHKESIKLEPHNFCVSEQIAGKTEFKSINSLANSGKTENRLGSPSRDLIIPVKGIYFDQIAAGTKSHEFRLQTPHWTKRLDGRTYRHVVMTRGYPKSGGVEGVTRLTRVWRGYDLRTIQHEHFGAVPVSVFAIDVSEAAV
;
A
#
# COMPACT_ATOMS: atom_id res chain seq x y z
N MET A 1 -50.84 30.27 -14.94
CA MET A 1 -49.73 30.22 -13.96
C MET A 1 -49.65 28.82 -13.38
N CYS A 2 -48.54 28.12 -13.55
CA CYS A 2 -48.27 26.84 -12.87
C CYS A 2 -47.77 27.10 -11.45
N PRO A 3 -48.23 26.37 -10.43
CA PRO A 3 -47.40 26.07 -9.28
C PRO A 3 -46.82 24.66 -9.44
N PRO A 4 -45.49 24.47 -9.44
CA PRO A 4 -44.93 23.12 -9.31
C PRO A 4 -45.06 22.64 -7.86
N HIS A 5 -45.57 21.42 -7.75
CA HIS A 5 -45.71 20.63 -6.53
C HIS A 5 -44.33 20.35 -5.91
N LYS A 6 -44.26 20.47 -4.59
CA LYS A 6 -43.09 20.13 -3.76
C LYS A 6 -42.72 18.66 -3.92
N GLU A 7 -41.44 18.38 -4.10
CA GLU A 7 -40.89 17.08 -3.71
C GLU A 7 -39.60 17.31 -2.93
N SER A 8 -39.67 17.00 -1.64
CA SER A 8 -38.58 17.11 -0.68
C SER A 8 -37.50 16.07 -1.01
N ILE A 9 -36.37 16.54 -1.52
CA ILE A 9 -35.17 15.72 -1.67
C ILE A 9 -34.48 15.68 -0.30
N LYS A 10 -34.40 14.47 0.24
CA LYS A 10 -33.76 14.12 1.50
C LYS A 10 -32.32 14.64 1.56
N LEU A 11 -31.99 15.26 2.69
CA LEU A 11 -30.65 15.25 3.27
C LEU A 11 -30.14 13.81 3.34
N GLU A 12 -28.92 13.59 2.87
CA GLU A 12 -27.83 13.00 3.66
C GLU A 12 -26.50 13.40 2.99
N PRO A 13 -25.65 14.20 3.65
CA PRO A 13 -24.22 14.24 3.38
C PRO A 13 -23.55 13.02 4.04
N HIS A 14 -22.24 12.83 3.82
CA HIS A 14 -21.36 11.90 4.53
C HIS A 14 -21.21 10.48 3.95
N ASN A 15 -20.20 10.32 3.09
CA ASN A 15 -19.09 9.46 3.49
C ASN A 15 -17.79 9.99 2.89
N PHE A 16 -17.41 11.15 3.40
CA PHE A 16 -16.11 11.77 3.19
C PHE A 16 -15.12 11.09 4.14
N CYS A 17 -14.02 10.59 3.59
CA CYS A 17 -12.72 10.41 4.23
C CYS A 17 -12.76 10.11 5.75
N VAL A 18 -12.69 8.83 6.12
CA VAL A 18 -12.30 8.46 7.49
C VAL A 18 -10.79 8.71 7.62
N SER A 19 -10.46 9.99 7.80
CA SER A 19 -9.29 10.45 8.54
C SER A 19 -9.66 10.35 10.01
N GLU A 20 -9.62 9.14 10.59
CA GLU A 20 -9.72 9.03 12.04
C GLU A 20 -8.35 9.36 12.63
N GLN A 21 -8.21 10.64 12.98
CA GLN A 21 -7.20 11.15 13.89
C GLN A 21 -7.38 10.48 15.25
N ILE A 22 -6.59 9.44 15.52
CA ILE A 22 -6.27 9.06 16.88
C ILE A 22 -5.27 10.08 17.45
N ALA A 23 -5.81 11.09 18.13
CA ALA A 23 -5.07 11.96 19.03
C ALA A 23 -4.62 11.16 20.26
N GLY A 24 -3.51 10.44 20.10
CA GLY A 24 -2.70 9.93 21.19
C GLY A 24 -1.27 10.40 20.93
N LYS A 25 -0.86 11.45 21.64
CA LYS A 25 0.54 11.89 21.70
C LYS A 25 1.36 10.79 22.38
N THR A 26 1.72 9.77 21.62
CA THR A 26 2.77 8.83 22.00
C THR A 26 3.97 9.20 21.16
N GLU A 27 4.92 9.82 21.86
CA GLU A 27 6.28 10.11 21.43
C GLU A 27 6.74 9.11 20.37
N PHE A 28 6.77 9.56 19.11
CA PHE A 28 7.42 8.85 18.02
C PHE A 28 8.90 8.78 18.40
N LYS A 29 9.31 7.72 19.09
CA LYS A 29 10.68 7.27 19.03
C LYS A 29 10.89 6.73 17.63
N SER A 30 11.18 7.66 16.74
CA SER A 30 11.89 7.43 15.49
C SER A 30 13.25 6.85 15.88
N ILE A 31 13.26 5.55 16.20
CA ILE A 31 14.47 4.76 16.13
C ILE A 31 14.64 4.37 14.66
N ASN A 32 15.01 5.36 13.86
CA ASN A 32 15.95 5.08 12.79
C ASN A 32 17.18 4.47 13.49
N SER A 33 17.20 3.15 13.59
CA SER A 33 18.40 2.43 13.98
C SER A 33 19.43 2.70 12.89
N LEU A 34 20.38 3.58 13.21
CA LEU A 34 21.63 3.73 12.47
C LEU A 34 22.37 2.40 12.48
N ALA A 35 22.19 1.63 11.41
CA ALA A 35 23.17 0.70 10.84
C ALA A 35 22.63 0.36 9.44
N ASN A 36 23.15 0.92 8.35
CA ASN A 36 24.55 0.87 7.96
C ASN A 36 24.93 2.13 7.17
N SER A 37 25.80 2.95 7.75
CA SER A 37 26.72 3.77 6.95
C SER A 37 27.78 2.82 6.42
N GLY A 38 27.72 2.50 5.13
CA GLY A 38 28.65 1.56 4.51
C GLY A 38 28.27 1.16 3.09
N LYS A 39 28.49 2.09 2.15
CA LYS A 39 28.54 1.87 0.69
C LYS A 39 27.29 1.26 0.03
N THR A 40 26.47 2.14 -0.53
CA THR A 40 25.78 1.84 -1.79
C THR A 40 26.29 2.78 -2.89
N GLU A 41 27.63 2.80 -3.07
CA GLU A 41 28.16 3.25 -4.35
C GLU A 41 27.66 2.29 -5.42
N ASN A 42 26.69 2.81 -6.19
CA ASN A 42 26.35 2.44 -7.54
C ASN A 42 27.44 1.59 -8.23
N ARG A 43 27.31 0.27 -8.16
CA ARG A 43 27.87 -0.63 -9.16
C ARG A 43 26.73 -1.03 -10.07
N LEU A 44 26.65 -0.38 -11.23
CA LEU A 44 25.93 -0.90 -12.39
C LEU A 44 26.33 -2.37 -12.56
N GLY A 45 25.39 -3.31 -12.47
CA GLY A 45 25.71 -4.70 -12.82
C GLY A 45 24.85 -5.82 -12.22
N SER A 46 23.78 -5.53 -11.49
CA SER A 46 22.71 -6.52 -11.28
C SER A 46 21.39 -5.79 -11.31
N PRO A 47 20.44 -6.13 -12.21
CA PRO A 47 19.14 -5.51 -12.17
C PRO A 47 18.54 -5.80 -10.80
N SER A 48 18.30 -4.76 -10.01
CA SER A 48 17.50 -4.87 -8.80
C SER A 48 16.20 -5.57 -9.23
N ARG A 49 15.92 -6.70 -8.59
CA ARG A 49 14.76 -7.51 -8.94
C ARG A 49 13.49 -6.69 -8.72
N ASP A 50 12.40 -7.09 -9.36
CA ASP A 50 11.08 -6.55 -9.05
C ASP A 50 10.48 -7.33 -7.87
N LEU A 51 9.86 -6.62 -6.92
CA LEU A 51 9.09 -7.24 -5.86
C LEU A 51 7.69 -7.56 -6.38
N ILE A 52 7.43 -8.82 -6.70
CA ILE A 52 6.11 -9.26 -7.18
C ILE A 52 5.21 -9.66 -6.00
N ILE A 53 4.03 -9.05 -5.94
CA ILE A 53 3.02 -9.21 -4.89
C ILE A 53 1.64 -9.46 -5.51
N PRO A 54 1.05 -10.65 -5.34
CA PRO A 54 -0.34 -10.86 -5.71
C PRO A 54 -1.26 -10.21 -4.68
N VAL A 55 -2.18 -9.36 -5.16
CA VAL A 55 -3.16 -8.66 -4.33
C VAL A 55 -4.58 -9.07 -4.71
N LYS A 56 -5.54 -8.93 -3.79
CA LYS A 56 -6.97 -9.14 -4.11
C LYS A 56 -7.42 -8.10 -5.13
N GLY A 57 -8.34 -8.49 -6.03
CA GLY A 57 -8.84 -7.61 -7.09
C GLY A 57 -9.34 -6.26 -6.59
N ILE A 58 -10.07 -6.24 -5.47
CA ILE A 58 -10.58 -4.99 -4.88
C ILE A 58 -9.45 -4.02 -4.53
N TYR A 59 -8.35 -4.48 -3.93
CA TYR A 59 -7.22 -3.59 -3.63
C TYR A 59 -6.41 -3.24 -4.87
N PHE A 60 -6.33 -4.14 -5.85
CA PHE A 60 -5.72 -3.84 -7.13
C PHE A 60 -6.42 -2.64 -7.78
N ASP A 61 -7.75 -2.68 -7.85
CA ASP A 61 -8.57 -1.61 -8.41
C ASP A 61 -8.41 -0.30 -7.61
N GLN A 62 -8.32 -0.37 -6.28
CA GLN A 62 -8.05 0.80 -5.43
C GLN A 62 -6.66 1.42 -5.66
N ILE A 63 -5.62 0.59 -5.84
CA ILE A 63 -4.26 1.08 -6.10
C ILE A 63 -4.13 1.59 -7.55
N ALA A 64 -4.84 0.98 -8.50
CA ALA A 64 -4.94 1.49 -9.87
C ALA A 64 -5.59 2.88 -9.89
N ALA A 65 -6.66 3.06 -9.10
CA ALA A 65 -7.36 4.33 -8.94
C ALA A 65 -6.62 5.36 -8.05
N GLY A 66 -5.52 4.98 -7.42
CA GLY A 66 -4.75 5.86 -6.51
C GLY A 66 -5.42 6.14 -5.16
N THR A 67 -6.54 5.47 -4.84
CA THR A 67 -7.25 5.64 -3.55
C THR A 67 -6.55 4.92 -2.40
N LYS A 68 -5.70 3.94 -2.71
CA LYS A 68 -4.88 3.18 -1.75
C LYS A 68 -3.40 3.34 -2.07
N SER A 69 -2.65 3.93 -1.13
CA SER A 69 -1.22 4.23 -1.27
C SER A 69 -0.27 3.20 -0.64
N HIS A 70 -0.79 2.32 0.21
CA HIS A 70 0.02 1.34 0.94
C HIS A 70 -0.56 -0.07 0.85
N GLU A 71 0.30 -1.04 0.56
CA GLU A 71 0.02 -2.47 0.67
C GLU A 71 0.57 -3.00 2.00
N PHE A 72 -0.30 -3.58 2.83
CA PHE A 72 0.07 -4.09 4.14
C PHE A 72 0.33 -5.60 4.10
N ARG A 73 1.50 -6.03 4.57
CA ARG A 73 1.84 -7.46 4.72
C ARG A 73 2.24 -7.76 6.14
N LEU A 74 1.62 -8.78 6.73
CA LEU A 74 1.93 -9.23 8.07
C LEU A 74 3.44 -9.52 8.20
N GLN A 75 4.03 -9.07 9.31
CA GLN A 75 5.43 -9.31 9.62
C GLN A 75 5.65 -10.78 9.98
N THR A 76 5.73 -11.62 8.96
CA THR A 76 6.05 -13.04 9.09
C THR A 76 7.49 -13.31 8.66
N PRO A 77 8.09 -14.45 9.05
CA PRO A 77 9.42 -14.83 8.57
C PRO A 77 9.53 -14.89 7.04
N HIS A 78 8.43 -15.20 6.35
CA HIS A 78 8.38 -15.19 4.88
C HIS A 78 8.57 -13.77 4.31
N TRP A 79 7.83 -12.79 4.81
CA TRP A 79 7.93 -11.41 4.35
C TRP A 79 9.20 -10.72 4.81
N THR A 80 9.65 -11.01 6.03
CA THR A 80 10.92 -10.51 6.58
C THR A 80 12.08 -10.89 5.66
N LYS A 81 12.18 -12.16 5.26
CA LYS A 81 13.22 -12.61 4.30
C LYS A 81 13.16 -11.90 2.95
N ARG A 82 12.01 -11.35 2.54
CA ARG A 82 11.83 -10.66 1.25
C ARG A 82 11.97 -9.15 1.36
N LEU A 83 11.84 -8.55 2.53
CA LEU A 83 11.83 -7.09 2.67
C LEU A 83 13.03 -6.60 3.47
N ASP A 84 13.38 -7.29 4.55
CA ASP A 84 14.43 -6.88 5.47
C ASP A 84 15.80 -6.82 4.78
N GLY A 85 16.42 -5.64 4.80
CA GLY A 85 17.70 -5.36 4.16
C GLY A 85 17.70 -5.48 2.63
N ARG A 86 16.53 -5.46 1.97
CA ARG A 86 16.42 -5.59 0.51
C ARG A 86 15.90 -4.32 -0.16
N THR A 87 16.45 -4.06 -1.34
CA THR A 87 16.01 -2.99 -2.23
C THR A 87 15.59 -3.60 -3.57
N TYR A 88 14.47 -3.13 -4.09
CA TYR A 88 13.92 -3.57 -5.36
C TYR A 88 13.95 -2.42 -6.37
N ARG A 89 13.83 -2.76 -7.66
CA ARG A 89 13.67 -1.75 -8.71
C ARG A 89 12.24 -1.19 -8.67
N HIS A 90 11.28 -2.11 -8.68
CA HIS A 90 9.85 -1.80 -8.66
C HIS A 90 9.09 -2.71 -7.70
N VAL A 91 7.94 -2.24 -7.24
CA VAL A 91 6.88 -3.10 -6.71
C VAL A 91 5.93 -3.44 -7.85
N VAL A 92 5.68 -4.72 -8.06
CA VAL A 92 4.78 -5.21 -9.09
C VAL A 92 3.61 -5.90 -8.42
N MET A 93 2.42 -5.34 -8.54
CA MET A 93 1.21 -5.94 -8.02
C MET A 93 0.48 -6.70 -9.12
N THR A 94 0.04 -7.93 -8.84
CA THR A 94 -0.79 -8.71 -9.77
C THR A 94 -2.21 -8.86 -9.24
N ARG A 95 -3.20 -8.75 -10.13
CA ARG A 95 -4.63 -8.94 -9.81
C ARG A 95 -4.89 -10.43 -9.55
N GLY A 96 -4.73 -10.87 -8.31
CA GLY A 96 -4.78 -12.27 -7.92
C GLY A 96 -3.73 -13.13 -8.65
N TYR A 97 -4.16 -14.32 -9.09
CA TYR A 97 -3.41 -15.22 -9.97
C TYR A 97 -4.04 -15.21 -11.37
N PRO A 98 -3.65 -14.27 -12.25
CA PRO A 98 -4.18 -14.23 -13.61
C PRO A 98 -3.70 -15.47 -14.39
N LYS A 99 -4.60 -16.11 -15.15
CA LYS A 99 -4.30 -17.27 -16.01
C LYS A 99 -3.42 -16.93 -17.23
N SER A 100 -3.32 -15.65 -17.59
CA SER A 100 -2.60 -15.16 -18.76
C SER A 100 -1.70 -14.00 -18.35
N GLY A 101 -0.50 -13.93 -18.96
CA GLY A 101 0.59 -13.02 -18.62
C GLY A 101 0.15 -11.56 -18.52
N GLY A 102 0.65 -10.89 -17.47
CA GLY A 102 0.15 -9.61 -16.96
C GLY A 102 0.07 -8.48 -17.99
N VAL A 103 -1.13 -7.93 -18.16
CA VAL A 103 -1.39 -6.68 -18.89
C VAL A 103 -1.30 -5.54 -17.88
N GLU A 104 -0.41 -4.57 -18.13
CA GLU A 104 -0.23 -3.38 -17.29
C GLU A 104 -1.54 -2.58 -17.23
N GLY A 105 -1.93 -2.14 -16.03
CA GLY A 105 -3.20 -1.46 -15.76
C GLY A 105 -4.41 -2.39 -15.59
N VAL A 106 -4.35 -3.65 -16.04
CA VAL A 106 -5.51 -4.58 -16.02
C VAL A 106 -5.28 -5.75 -15.06
N THR A 107 -4.17 -6.45 -15.22
CA THR A 107 -3.80 -7.60 -14.36
C THR A 107 -2.44 -7.43 -13.68
N ARG A 108 -1.69 -6.38 -14.05
CA ARG A 108 -0.41 -5.99 -13.46
C ARG A 108 -0.38 -4.48 -13.19
N LEU A 109 0.21 -4.06 -12.08
CA LEU A 109 0.57 -2.67 -11.81
C LEU A 109 2.02 -2.62 -11.42
N THR A 110 2.80 -1.78 -12.09
CA THR A 110 4.19 -1.50 -11.76
C THR A 110 4.29 -0.16 -11.03
N ARG A 111 4.93 -0.15 -9.86
CA ARG A 111 5.11 1.00 -8.98
C ARG A 111 6.58 1.20 -8.66
N VAL A 112 6.97 2.45 -8.42
CA VAL A 112 8.32 2.77 -7.97
C VAL A 112 8.55 2.17 -6.59
N TRP A 113 9.67 1.47 -6.39
CA TRP A 113 10.05 1.00 -5.06
C TRP A 113 10.53 2.19 -4.22
N ARG A 114 9.71 2.61 -3.25
CA ARG A 114 10.09 3.64 -2.26
C ARG A 114 10.45 3.07 -0.88
N GLY A 115 10.41 1.75 -0.73
CA GLY A 115 10.65 1.05 0.54
C GLY A 115 9.36 0.63 1.25
N TYR A 116 9.48 0.41 2.55
CA TYR A 116 8.37 0.05 3.42
C TYR A 116 8.55 0.69 4.80
N ASP A 117 7.44 0.92 5.49
CA ASP A 117 7.44 1.23 6.93
C ASP A 117 7.04 -0.01 7.75
N LEU A 118 7.55 -0.11 8.97
CA LEU A 118 6.99 -1.01 9.98
C LEU A 118 5.88 -0.28 10.73
N ARG A 119 4.66 -0.84 10.71
CA ARG A 119 3.51 -0.27 11.43
C ARG A 119 2.82 -1.34 12.26
N THR A 120 2.25 -0.95 13.38
CA THR A 120 1.30 -1.78 14.12
C THR A 120 -0.10 -1.28 13.81
N ILE A 121 -0.93 -2.13 13.20
CA ILE A 121 -2.31 -1.77 12.82
C ILE A 121 -3.30 -2.76 13.40
N GLN A 122 -4.47 -2.27 13.78
CA GLN A 122 -5.65 -3.08 13.98
C GLN A 122 -6.51 -2.95 12.72
N HIS A 123 -6.79 -4.06 12.04
CA HIS A 123 -7.48 -4.05 10.76
C HIS A 123 -8.42 -5.25 10.68
N GLU A 124 -9.63 -5.08 10.15
CA GLU A 124 -10.65 -6.14 10.07
C GLU A 124 -10.11 -7.45 9.44
N HIS A 125 -9.34 -7.34 8.35
CA HIS A 125 -8.66 -8.49 7.74
C HIS A 125 -7.62 -9.23 8.60
N PHE A 126 -7.05 -8.59 9.63
CA PHE A 126 -6.10 -9.21 10.55
C PHE A 126 -6.74 -9.58 11.91
N GLY A 127 -8.00 -9.21 12.12
CA GLY A 127 -8.74 -9.43 13.35
C GLY A 127 -8.68 -8.25 14.33
N ALA A 128 -9.22 -8.46 15.53
CA ALA A 128 -9.31 -7.44 16.57
C ALA A 128 -7.98 -7.15 17.29
N VAL A 129 -6.97 -8.00 17.10
CA VAL A 129 -5.67 -7.86 17.76
C VAL A 129 -4.76 -6.97 16.90
N PRO A 130 -4.10 -5.96 17.46
CA PRO A 130 -3.09 -5.18 16.75
C PRO A 130 -1.95 -6.08 16.27
N VAL A 131 -1.58 -5.97 14.99
CA VAL A 131 -0.51 -6.77 14.39
C VAL A 131 0.55 -5.88 13.75
N SER A 132 1.80 -6.34 13.79
CA SER A 132 2.92 -5.70 13.09
C SER A 132 2.90 -6.07 11.60
N VAL A 133 2.95 -5.05 10.75
CA VAL A 133 2.90 -5.18 9.30
C VAL A 133 4.00 -4.35 8.64
N PHE A 134 4.43 -4.83 7.47
CA PHE A 134 5.15 -4.05 6.48
C PHE A 134 4.14 -3.25 5.66
N ALA A 135 4.24 -1.92 5.69
CA ALA A 135 3.47 -1.01 4.87
C ALA A 135 4.32 -0.62 3.65
N ILE A 136 4.13 -1.32 2.53
CA ILE A 136 4.88 -1.10 1.29
C ILE A 136 4.22 0.03 0.52
N ASP A 137 5.01 1.03 0.13
CA ASP A 137 4.52 2.15 -0.69
C ASP A 137 4.20 1.66 -2.12
N VAL A 138 2.98 1.95 -2.56
CA VAL A 138 2.46 1.63 -3.90
C VAL A 138 1.79 2.84 -4.54
N SER A 139 2.14 4.05 -4.08
CA SER A 139 1.49 5.30 -4.46
C SER A 139 1.89 5.79 -5.86
N GLU A 140 3.14 5.58 -6.25
CA GLU A 140 3.71 6.13 -7.48
C GLU A 140 3.82 5.09 -8.60
N ALA A 141 3.19 5.36 -9.75
CA ALA A 141 3.34 4.57 -10.96
C ALA A 141 4.77 4.65 -11.51
N ALA A 142 5.35 3.49 -11.85
CA ALA A 142 6.61 3.45 -12.59
C ALA A 142 6.29 3.69 -14.07
N VAL A 143 6.33 4.95 -14.48
CA VAL A 143 6.14 5.41 -15.87
C VAL A 143 7.39 5.24 -16.72
#